data_AF-A0A392RR15-F1
#
_entry.id   AF-A0A392RR15-F1
#
_cell.length_a   1.000
_cell.length_b   1.000
_cell.length_c   1.000
_cell.angle_alpha   90.00
_cell.angle_beta   90.00
_cell.angle_gamma   90.00
#
_symmetry.space_group_name_H-M   'P 1'
#
loop_
_entity.id
_entity.type
_entity.pdbx_description
1 polymer ?
#
loop_
_entity_poly.entity_id
_entity_poly.type
_entity_poly.pdbx_seq_one_letter_code
_entity_poly.pdbx_strand_id
1 'polypeptide(L)' 'MVLLFNSRLRLFPGKLKSKWSGPFKIHEVNPYGAVVLEDPISRDRWTVNGQRLKLYFGGEFDRFTTKVPLSDP' A
#
# COMPACT_ATOMS: atom_id res chain seq x y z
N MET A 1 -2.50 -5.71 7.25
CA MET A 1 -2.08 -4.69 6.25
C MET A 1 -3.11 -4.65 5.13
N VAL A 2 -3.16 -3.58 4.35
CA VAL A 2 -4.13 -3.39 3.26
C VAL A 2 -3.44 -2.94 1.97
N LEU A 3 -3.98 -3.36 0.83
CA LEU A 3 -3.62 -2.83 -0.48
C LEU A 3 -4.54 -1.67 -0.83
N LEU A 4 -3.97 -0.65 -1.48
CA LEU A 4 -4.72 0.51 -1.97
C LEU A 4 -4.93 0.41 -3.49
N PHE A 5 -6.18 0.56 -3.93
CA PHE A 5 -6.49 0.62 -5.35
C PHE A 5 -5.99 1.93 -5.99
N ASN A 6 -5.03 1.83 -6.91
CA ASN A 6 -4.54 2.96 -7.70
C ASN A 6 -5.31 3.03 -9.03
N SER A 7 -6.22 4.01 -9.12
CA SER A 7 -7.04 4.28 -10.31
C SER A 7 -6.32 5.12 -11.35
N ARG A 8 -5.10 5.62 -11.08
CA ARG A 8 -4.33 6.41 -12.05
C ARG A 8 -3.86 5.49 -13.18
N LEU A 9 -4.65 5.48 -14.24
CA LEU A 9 -4.36 4.76 -15.47
C LEU A 9 -3.16 5.43 -16.16
N ARG A 10 -2.07 4.69 -16.35
CA ARG A 10 -1.02 5.09 -17.29
C ARG A 10 -1.45 4.59 -18.67
N LEU A 11 -1.43 5.47 -19.67
CA LEU A 11 -1.61 5.09 -21.08
C LEU A 11 -0.44 4.18 -21.47
N PHE A 12 -0.69 2.88 -21.50
CA PHE A 12 0.20 1.91 -22.11
C PHE A 12 -0.31 1.62 -23.53
N PRO A 13 0.57 1.37 -24.51
CA PRO A 13 0.14 0.84 -25.81
C PRO A 13 -0.42 -0.56 -25.59
N GLY A 14 -1.74 -0.66 -25.33
CA GLY A 14 -2.44 -1.88 -24.92
C GLY A 14 -3.58 -1.64 -23.93
N LYS A 15 -4.02 -2.69 -23.23
CA LYS A 15 -5.16 -2.63 -22.29
C LYS A 15 -4.82 -1.84 -21.02
N LEU A 16 -5.75 -0.99 -20.61
CA LEU A 16 -5.69 -0.26 -19.34
C LEU A 16 -5.67 -1.25 -18.15
N LYS A 17 -4.63 -1.17 -17.33
CA LYS A 17 -4.49 -1.96 -16.09
C LYS A 17 -4.49 -1.03 -14.89
N SER A 18 -5.49 -1.15 -14.03
CA SER A 18 -5.44 -0.59 -12.67
C SER A 18 -4.48 -1.42 -11.82
N LYS A 19 -3.75 -0.76 -10.90
CA LYS A 19 -2.74 -1.42 -10.05
C LYS A 19 -3.16 -1.33 -8.58
N TRP A 20 -2.82 -2.35 -7.81
CA TRP A 20 -2.89 -2.31 -6.35
C TRP A 20 -1.52 -1.88 -5.82
N SER A 21 -1.49 -0.80 -5.05
CA SER A 21 -0.29 -0.29 -4.40
C SER A 21 -0.17 -0.93 -3.02
N GLY A 22 1.04 -1.38 -2.69
CA GLY A 22 1.65 -1.59 -1.37
C GLY A 22 0.83 -2.21 -0.23
N PRO A 23 1.43 -3.04 0.64
CA PRO A 23 0.84 -3.32 1.94
C PRO A 23 1.04 -2.11 2.87
N PHE A 24 -0.06 -1.45 3.22
CA PHE A 24 -0.08 -0.33 4.17
C PHE A 24 -0.62 -0.77 5.53
N LYS A 25 -0.23 -0.06 6.60
CA LYS A 25 -0.84 -0.24 7.92
C LYS A 25 -2.04 0.69 8.05
N ILE A 26 -3.08 0.23 8.72
CA ILE A 26 -4.20 1.10 9.09
C ILE A 26 -3.79 1.81 10.38
N HIS A 27 -3.80 3.13 10.35
CA HIS A 27 -3.53 3.96 11.52
C HIS A 27 -4.83 4.25 12.28
N GLU A 28 -5.85 4.71 11.56
CA GLU A 28 -7.14 5.11 12.13
C GLU A 28 -8.27 4.82 11.14
N VAL A 29 -9.45 4.49 11.66
CA VAL A 29 -10.68 4.34 10.87
C VAL A 29 -11.65 5.41 11.34
N ASN A 30 -11.98 6.34 10.45
CA ASN A 30 -12.91 7.41 10.74
C ASN A 30 -14.36 6.93 10.59
N PRO A 31 -15.31 7.55 11.33
CA PRO A 31 -16.72 7.42 10.98
C PRO A 31 -16.89 7.82 9.50
N TYR A 32 -17.80 7.18 8.78
CA TYR A 32 -18.07 7.37 7.34
C TYR A 32 -17.08 6.69 6.37
N GLY A 33 -16.22 5.79 6.84
CA GLY A 33 -15.48 4.87 5.97
C GLY A 33 -14.22 5.47 5.34
N ALA A 34 -13.78 6.65 5.78
CA ALA A 34 -12.43 7.12 5.53
C ALA A 34 -11.43 6.37 6.45
N VAL A 35 -10.27 6.04 5.91
CA VAL A 35 -9.24 5.28 6.63
C VAL A 35 -7.91 6.01 6.48
N VAL A 36 -7.24 6.25 7.60
CA VAL A 36 -5.87 6.77 7.61
C VAL A 36 -4.92 5.59 7.44
N LEU A 37 -4.14 5.61 6.37
CA LEU A 37 -3.08 4.65 6.13
C LEU A 37 -1.74 5.20 6.62
N GLU A 38 -0.86 4.29 7.00
CA GLU A 38 0.54 4.56 7.34
C GLU A 38 1.45 3.69 6.46
N ASP A 39 2.44 4.30 5.82
CA ASP A 39 3.53 3.57 5.19
C ASP A 39 4.46 2.98 6.28
N PRO A 40 4.65 1.66 6.32
CA PRO A 40 5.46 1.03 7.35
C PRO A 40 6.94 1.42 7.32
N ILE A 41 7.44 1.90 6.17
CA ILE A 41 8.83 2.28 5.94
C ILE A 41 9.02 3.77 6.20
N SER A 42 8.29 4.64 5.49
CA SER A 42 8.47 6.09 5.62
C SER A 42 7.76 6.70 6.83
N ARG A 43 6.79 5.98 7.42
CA ARG A 43 5.89 6.46 8.48
C ARG A 43 4.97 7.60 8.05
N ASP A 44 4.92 7.90 6.74
CA ASP A 44 3.98 8.87 6.20
C ASP A 44 2.55 8.39 6.35
N ARG A 45 1.65 9.34 6.57
CA ARG A 45 0.22 9.07 6.77
C ARG A 45 -0.62 9.84 5.76
N TRP A 46 -1.65 9.18 5.25
CA TRP A 46 -2.64 9.82 4.38
C TRP A 46 -4.00 9.16 4.50
N THR A 47 -5.04 9.95 4.27
CA THR A 47 -6.43 9.49 4.33
C THR A 47 -6.88 8.99 2.97
N VAL A 48 -7.55 7.84 2.94
CA VAL A 48 -8.16 7.26 1.73
C VAL A 48 -9.60 6.84 2.01
N ASN A 49 -10.39 6.70 0.94
CA ASN A 49 -11.69 6.05 1.03
C ASN A 49 -11.49 4.53 1.26
N GLY A 50 -12.06 4.00 2.33
CA GLY A 50 -11.97 2.59 2.73
C GLY A 50 -12.51 1.62 1.68
N GLN A 51 -13.44 2.04 0.82
CA GLN A 51 -13.93 1.24 -0.31
C GLN A 51 -12.84 0.87 -1.33
N ARG A 52 -11.72 1.60 -1.33
CA ARG A 52 -10.57 1.37 -2.21
C ARG A 52 -9.52 0.44 -1.59
N LEU A 53 -9.82 -0.15 -0.43
CA LEU A 53 -8.90 -1.01 0.30
C LEU A 53 -9.24 -2.47 0.12
N LYS A 54 -8.20 -3.30 0.06
CA LYS A 54 -8.33 -4.77 0.08
C LYS A 54 -7.39 -5.34 1.13
N LEU A 55 -7.85 -6.32 1.90
CA LEU A 55 -6.99 -7.03 2.86
C LEU A 55 -5.82 -7.69 2.14
N TYR A 56 -4.63 -7.49 2.70
CA TYR A 56 -3.41 -8.14 2.24
C TYR A 56 -3.17 -9.41 3.08
N PHE A 57 -3.20 -10.58 2.43
CA PHE A 57 -3.09 -11.89 3.08
C PHE A 57 -1.68 -12.52 3.00
N GLY A 58 -0.71 -11.84 2.37
CA GLY A 58 0.59 -12.43 2.03
C GLY A 58 1.70 -12.26 3.08
N GLY A 59 1.68 -13.09 4.13
CA GLY A 59 2.84 -13.44 4.97
C GLY A 59 3.18 -12.50 6.14
N GLU A 60 3.86 -13.06 7.14
CA GLU A 60 4.41 -12.39 8.33
C GLU A 60 5.36 -11.26 7.89
N PHE A 61 4.97 -10.02 8.14
CA PHE A 61 5.78 -8.85 7.81
C PHE A 61 6.80 -8.60 8.91
N ASP A 62 7.67 -9.59 9.16
CA ASP A 62 8.89 -9.37 9.93
C ASP A 62 9.96 -8.76 9.00
N ARG A 63 9.68 -7.52 8.59
CA ARG A 63 10.64 -6.66 7.89
C ARG A 63 10.63 -5.30 8.57
N PHE A 64 11.04 -5.28 9.83
CA PHE A 64 11.88 -4.17 10.25
C PHE A 64 13.17 -4.23 9.42
N THR A 65 13.16 -3.55 8.27
CA THR A 65 14.37 -3.06 7.61
C THR A 65 15.52 -4.07 7.46
N THR A 66 15.36 -5.20 6.76
CA THR A 66 16.57 -5.81 6.16
C THR A 66 16.95 -4.96 4.95
N LYS A 67 17.64 -3.84 5.20
CA LYS A 67 18.54 -3.27 4.21
C LYS A 67 19.63 -4.32 4.01
N VAL A 68 19.41 -5.26 3.10
CA VAL A 68 20.51 -6.11 2.63
C VAL A 68 21.40 -5.19 1.80
N PRO A 69 22.63 -4.86 2.24
CA PRO A 69 23.55 -4.15 1.36
C PRO A 69 23.84 -5.07 0.18
N LEU A 70 23.62 -4.55 -1.04
CA LEU A 70 24.05 -5.23 -2.25
C LEU A 70 25.58 -5.14 -2.26
N SER A 71 26.26 -6.22 -1.91
CA SER A 71 27.68 -6.37 -2.19
C SER A 71 27.79 -6.80 -3.65
N ASP A 72 28.37 -5.95 -4.48
CA ASP A 72 28.72 -6.29 -5.86
C ASP A 72 29.82 -7.38 -5.88
N PRO A 73 29.85 -8.24 -6.91
CA PRO A 73 30.67 -9.46 -6.97
C PRO A 73 32.18 -9.23 -7.00
#